data_AF-A0A660ZBJ8-F1
#
_entry.id   AF-A0A660ZBJ8-F1
#
_cell.length_a   1.000
_cell.length_b   1.000
_cell.length_c   1.000
_cell.angle_alpha   90.00
_cell.angle_beta   90.00
_cell.angle_gamma   90.00
#
_symmetry.space_group_name_H-M   'P 1'
#
loop_
_entity.id
_entity.type
_entity.pdbx_description
1 polymer ?
#
loop_
_entity_poly.entity_id
_entity_poly.type
_entity_poly.pdbx_seq_one_letter_code
_entity_poly.pdbx_strand_id
1 'polypeptide(L)'
;MNIRTVSLLYLITVLLFLNPAGFSQIRIKAVGDIMLGSVTPKTILPPDNGNEFVSSIRKYLTEADIVFGNLEGALIKDGMQPVKCSEKSREAERCYE
;
A
#
# COMPACT_ATOMS: atom_id res chain seq x y z
N MET A 1 46.88 -34.68 -2.04
CA MET A 1 46.04 -33.93 -1.08
C MET A 1 45.59 -34.91 0.01
N ASN A 2 45.80 -34.63 1.30
CA ASN A 2 45.51 -35.62 2.36
C ASN A 2 44.03 -35.56 2.80
N ILE A 3 43.55 -36.59 3.48
CA ILE A 3 42.14 -36.72 3.91
C ILE A 3 41.68 -35.53 4.77
N ARG A 4 42.56 -34.97 5.62
CA ARG A 4 42.29 -33.79 6.45
C ARG A 4 42.15 -32.54 5.59
N THR A 5 42.96 -32.40 4.54
CA THR A 5 42.84 -31.28 3.58
C THR A 5 41.52 -31.34 2.84
N VAL A 6 41.06 -32.53 2.43
CA VAL A 6 39.78 -32.73 1.75
C VAL A 6 38.60 -32.46 2.69
N SER A 7 38.64 -32.98 3.92
CA SER A 7 37.59 -32.72 4.92
C SER A 7 37.51 -31.25 5.31
N LEU A 8 38.64 -30.56 5.41
CA LEU A 8 38.67 -29.13 5.70
C LEU A 8 38.09 -28.29 4.56
N LEU A 9 38.44 -28.61 3.31
CA LEU A 9 37.88 -27.96 2.13
C LEU A 9 36.35 -28.17 2.03
N TYR A 10 35.88 -29.39 2.31
CA TYR A 10 34.46 -29.73 2.34
C TYR A 10 33.71 -28.95 3.44
N LEU A 11 34.28 -28.86 4.64
CA LEU A 11 33.68 -28.10 5.74
C LEU A 11 33.59 -26.60 5.42
N ILE A 12 34.64 -26.02 4.83
CA ILE A 12 34.65 -24.60 4.42
C ILE A 12 33.59 -24.34 3.34
N THR A 13 33.45 -25.24 2.36
CA THR A 13 32.41 -25.10 1.33
C THR A 13 31.01 -25.20 1.93
N VAL A 14 30.74 -26.16 2.81
CA VAL A 14 29.45 -26.28 3.52
C VAL A 14 29.15 -25.01 4.33
N LEU A 15 30.13 -24.46 5.07
CA LEU A 15 29.96 -23.23 5.85
C LEU A 15 29.69 -21.98 4.98
N LEU A 16 30.26 -21.92 3.78
CA LEU A 16 29.98 -20.85 2.80
C LEU A 16 28.58 -20.97 2.19
N PHE A 17 28.06 -22.18 1.98
CA PHE A 17 26.69 -22.40 1.51
C PHE A 17 25.60 -22.20 2.59
N LEU A 18 25.96 -22.33 3.87
CA LEU A 18 25.04 -22.15 5.01
C LEU A 18 24.84 -20.69 5.45
N ASN A 19 25.61 -19.75 4.89
CA ASN A 19 25.40 -18.31 5.12
C ASN A 19 24.79 -17.66 3.88
N PRO A 20 23.48 -17.80 3.62
CA PRO A 20 22.82 -16.84 2.77
C PRO A 20 22.84 -15.53 3.55
N ALA A 21 23.79 -14.65 3.24
CA ALA A 21 23.68 -13.23 3.58
C ALA A 21 22.51 -12.66 2.76
N GLY A 22 21.30 -13.07 3.11
CA GLY A 22 20.08 -12.54 2.54
C GLY A 22 19.88 -11.16 3.13
N PHE A 23 20.04 -10.13 2.32
CA PHE A 23 19.60 -8.80 2.71
C PHE A 23 18.12 -8.88 3.05
N SER A 24 17.73 -8.34 4.21
CA SER A 24 16.32 -8.19 4.54
C SER A 24 15.70 -7.24 3.51
N GLN A 25 14.88 -7.77 2.62
CA GLN A 25 14.18 -6.99 1.61
C GLN A 25 12.77 -6.68 2.12
N ILE A 26 12.39 -5.40 2.08
CA ILE A 26 11.00 -4.97 2.27
C ILE A 26 10.44 -4.68 0.89
N ARG A 27 9.31 -5.29 0.55
CA ARG A 27 8.59 -5.08 -0.69
C ARG A 27 7.38 -4.19 -0.45
N ILE A 28 7.43 -3.01 -1.05
CA ILE A 28 6.38 -2.02 -0.97
C ILE A 28 5.64 -1.98 -2.30
N LYS A 29 4.31 -2.01 -2.26
CA LYS A 29 3.45 -1.73 -3.41
C LYS A 29 2.57 -0.54 -3.10
N ALA A 30 2.55 0.44 -3.99
CA ALA A 30 1.76 1.65 -3.80
C ALA A 30 0.95 1.96 -5.05
N VAL A 31 -0.22 2.56 -4.83
CA VAL A 31 -1.03 3.18 -5.88
C VAL A 31 -1.09 4.69 -5.66
N GLY A 32 -1.46 5.43 -6.69
CA GLY A 32 -1.74 6.86 -6.58
C GLY A 32 -3.09 7.12 -5.92
N ASP A 33 -3.84 8.04 -6.51
CA ASP A 33 -5.11 8.52 -5.99
C ASP A 33 -6.19 7.44 -5.99
N ILE A 34 -6.93 7.38 -4.89
CA ILE A 34 -8.04 6.48 -4.64
C ILE A 34 -9.27 7.35 -4.36
N MET A 35 -10.21 7.33 -5.30
CA MET A 35 -11.54 7.90 -5.13
C MET A 35 -12.57 6.79 -5.34
N LEU A 36 -13.07 6.23 -4.23
CA LEU A 36 -14.02 5.12 -4.26
C LEU A 36 -15.42 5.55 -4.68
N GLY A 37 -15.73 6.84 -4.59
CA GLY A 37 -17.02 7.41 -4.93
C GLY A 37 -17.18 8.80 -4.32
N SER A 38 -18.36 9.39 -4.50
CA SER A 38 -18.71 10.69 -3.94
C SER A 38 -20.20 10.78 -3.61
N VAL A 39 -20.55 11.60 -2.61
CA VAL A 39 -21.94 12.00 -2.34
C VAL A 39 -22.29 13.38 -2.92
N THR A 40 -21.32 14.06 -3.52
CA THR A 40 -21.44 15.46 -4.00
C THR A 40 -20.79 15.65 -5.38
N PRO A 41 -21.38 16.47 -6.28
CA PRO A 41 -22.72 17.07 -6.18
C PRO A 41 -23.85 16.05 -6.40
N LYS A 42 -23.49 14.84 -6.82
CA LYS A 42 -24.40 13.70 -6.99
C LYS A 42 -23.82 12.49 -6.27
N THR A 43 -24.71 11.65 -5.74
CA THR A 43 -24.31 10.39 -5.12
C THR A 43 -23.93 9.37 -6.18
N ILE A 44 -22.64 9.05 -6.22
CA ILE A 44 -22.02 8.02 -7.05
C ILE A 44 -21.17 7.19 -6.10
N LEU A 45 -21.84 6.26 -5.39
CA LEU A 45 -21.18 5.29 -4.53
C LEU A 45 -21.20 3.92 -5.21
N PRO A 46 -20.13 3.14 -5.08
CA PRO A 46 -20.05 1.81 -5.63
C PRO A 46 -21.05 0.89 -4.92
N PRO A 47 -21.64 -0.10 -5.62
CA PRO A 47 -22.38 -1.16 -4.96
C PRO A 47 -21.44 -1.98 -4.05
N ASP A 48 -22.01 -2.81 -3.17
CA ASP A 48 -21.26 -3.77 -2.34
C ASP A 48 -20.02 -3.16 -1.62
N ASN A 49 -20.15 -1.92 -1.14
CA ASN A 49 -19.09 -1.18 -0.45
C ASN A 49 -17.76 -1.07 -1.24
N GLY A 50 -17.79 -1.14 -2.58
CA GLY A 50 -16.58 -1.00 -3.40
C GLY A 50 -15.69 -2.25 -3.44
N ASN A 51 -16.20 -3.42 -3.05
CA ASN A 51 -15.45 -4.68 -3.10
C ASN A 51 -14.93 -5.03 -4.52
N GLU A 52 -15.57 -4.51 -5.56
CA GLU A 52 -15.13 -4.63 -6.95
C GLU A 52 -13.75 -3.99 -7.19
N PHE A 53 -13.43 -2.89 -6.50
CA PHE A 53 -12.11 -2.25 -6.61
C PHE A 53 -11.03 -3.14 -6.01
N VAL A 54 -11.30 -3.71 -4.84
CA VAL A 54 -10.37 -4.64 -4.18
C VAL A 54 -10.15 -5.87 -5.04
N SER A 55 -11.22 -6.49 -5.55
CA SER A 55 -11.12 -7.73 -6.33
C SER A 55 -10.39 -7.52 -7.67
N SER A 56 -10.66 -6.41 -8.37
CA SER A 56 -10.04 -6.11 -9.66
C SER A 56 -8.53 -5.85 -9.57
N ILE A 57 -8.05 -5.20 -8.51
CA ILE A 57 -6.63 -4.86 -8.37
C ILE A 57 -5.84 -5.85 -7.51
N ARG A 58 -6.50 -6.76 -6.79
CA ARG A 58 -5.92 -7.66 -5.79
C ARG A 58 -4.60 -8.29 -6.24
N LYS A 59 -4.59 -8.89 -7.44
CA LYS A 59 -3.43 -9.61 -7.99
C LYS A 59 -2.19 -8.72 -8.14
N TYR A 60 -2.37 -7.42 -8.30
CA TYR A 60 -1.26 -6.47 -8.43
C TYR A 60 -0.70 -6.08 -7.07
N LEU A 61 -1.51 -6.07 -6.01
CA LEU A 61 -1.12 -5.60 -4.68
C LEU A 61 -0.78 -6.72 -3.69
N THR A 62 -1.02 -7.99 -4.04
CA THR A 62 -0.59 -9.15 -3.24
C THR A 62 0.93 -9.34 -3.25
N GLU A 63 1.46 -10.16 -2.33
CA GLU A 63 2.90 -10.46 -2.21
C GLU A 63 3.77 -9.22 -1.93
N ALA A 64 3.32 -8.33 -1.04
CA ALA A 64 4.06 -7.18 -0.54
C ALA A 64 3.98 -7.16 0.98
N ASP A 65 5.00 -6.60 1.62
CA ASP A 65 5.03 -6.40 3.08
C ASP A 65 4.18 -5.18 3.46
N ILE A 66 4.17 -4.15 2.61
CA ILE A 66 3.42 -2.92 2.81
C ILE A 66 2.68 -2.56 1.52
N VAL A 67 1.38 -2.28 1.67
CA VAL A 67 0.52 -1.76 0.60
C VAL A 67 -0.12 -0.46 1.07
N PHE A 68 -0.01 0.61 0.27
CA PHE A 68 -0.69 1.87 0.56
C PHE A 68 -1.10 2.62 -0.72
N GLY A 69 -1.90 3.66 -0.55
CA GLY A 69 -2.29 4.56 -1.63
C GLY A 69 -2.80 5.88 -1.08
N ASN A 70 -3.04 6.82 -1.97
CA ASN A 70 -3.49 8.15 -1.60
C ASN A 70 -5.02 8.21 -1.60
N LEU A 71 -5.66 8.26 -0.42
CA LEU A 71 -7.12 8.40 -0.35
C LEU A 71 -7.52 9.86 -0.57
N GLU A 72 -7.98 10.18 -1.77
CA GLU A 72 -8.46 11.52 -2.14
C GLU A 72 -9.94 11.73 -1.78
N GLY A 73 -10.69 10.64 -1.55
CA GLY A 73 -12.08 10.72 -1.11
C GLY A 73 -12.21 11.21 0.33
N ALA A 74 -13.18 12.09 0.59
CA ALA A 74 -13.52 12.53 1.94
C ALA A 74 -14.15 11.39 2.76
N LEU A 75 -13.69 11.21 4.01
CA LEU A 75 -14.34 10.33 4.97
C LEU A 75 -15.60 11.02 5.51
N ILE A 76 -16.76 10.48 5.17
CA ILE A 76 -18.06 11.01 5.57
C ILE A 76 -18.79 10.04 6.49
N LYS A 77 -19.68 10.58 7.32
CA LYS A 77 -20.63 9.80 8.12
C LYS A 77 -22.02 9.94 7.50
N ASP A 78 -22.83 8.90 7.61
CA ASP A 78 -24.24 8.96 7.21
C ASP A 78 -24.95 10.16 7.84
N GLY A 79 -25.68 10.90 6.99
CA GLY A 79 -26.40 12.12 7.39
C GLY A 79 -25.54 13.39 7.44
N MET A 80 -24.23 13.31 7.17
CA MET A 80 -23.38 14.50 7.04
C MET A 80 -23.75 15.25 5.75
N GLN A 81 -24.13 16.53 5.89
CA GLN A 81 -24.39 17.39 4.74
C GLN A 81 -23.07 17.96 4.22
N PRO A 82 -22.77 17.87 2.90
CA PRO A 82 -21.60 18.49 2.33
C PRO A 82 -21.77 20.01 2.40
N VAL A 83 -20.90 20.68 3.18
CA VAL A 83 -20.88 22.14 3.29
C VAL A 83 -19.68 22.66 2.52
N LYS A 84 -19.90 23.53 1.54
CA LYS A 84 -18.81 24.22 0.84
C LYS A 84 -18.04 25.12 1.80
N CYS A 85 -16.76 25.36 1.52
CA CYS A 85 -15.98 26.31 2.30
C CYS A 85 -16.68 27.68 2.29
N SER A 86 -16.71 28.35 3.45
CA SER A 86 -17.12 29.76 3.48
C SER A 86 -16.05 30.62 2.81
N GLU A 87 -16.40 31.78 2.25
CA GLU A 87 -15.39 32.71 1.69
C GLU A 87 -14.33 33.07 2.73
N LYS A 88 -14.76 33.39 3.96
CA LYS A 88 -13.85 33.64 5.10
C LYS A 88 -12.88 32.48 5.36
N SER A 89 -13.30 31.23 5.12
CA SER A 89 -12.43 30.06 5.30
C SER A 89 -11.44 29.90 4.14
N ARG A 90 -11.84 30.26 2.91
CA ARG A 90 -10.98 30.24 1.71
C ARG A 90 -9.91 31.34 1.80
N GLU A 91 -10.33 32.57 2.11
CA GLU A 91 -9.43 33.72 2.27
C GLU A 91 -8.37 33.51 3.36
N ALA A 92 -8.74 32.76 4.40
CA ALA A 92 -7.84 32.43 5.49
C ALA A 92 -7.04 31.13 5.28
N GLU A 93 -7.16 30.48 4.11
CA GLU A 93 -6.42 29.26 3.78
C GLU A 93 -6.61 28.13 4.80
N ARG A 94 -7.82 28.03 5.40
CA ARG A 94 -8.13 27.00 6.41
C ARG A 94 -9.05 25.89 5.87
N CYS A 95 -9.54 26.03 4.65
CA CYS A 95 -10.48 25.12 4.02
C CYS A 95 -10.22 25.11 2.52
N TYR A 96 -9.98 23.92 1.98
CA TYR A 96 -9.73 23.67 0.56
C TYR A 96 -10.82 22.69 0.07
N GLU A 97 -11.32 22.91 -1.14
CA GLU A 97 -12.33 22.05 -1.80
C GLU A 97 -11.67 21.14 -2.81
#